data_AF-A0A4P6MPT3-F1
#
_entry.id   AF-A0A4P6MPT3-F1
#
_cell.length_a   1.000
_cell.length_b   1.000
_cell.length_c   1.000
_cell.angle_alpha   90.00
_cell.angle_beta   90.00
_cell.angle_gamma   90.00
#
_symmetry.space_group_name_H-M   'P 1'
#
loop_
_entity.id
_entity.type
_entity.pdbx_description
1 polymer ?
#
loop_
_entity_poly.entity_id
_entity_poly.type
_entity_poly.pdbx_seq_one_letter_code
_entity_poly.pdbx_strand_id
1 'polypeptide(L)'
;MPPSHPRPEDLDELGAAMSAVAEHAAAVGEHLLDHMVTVGDHTAQSAVDGTIDAAIDTLREIGASSREIALGLAALGPLATGTTRAEESVHAPRVRPLR
;
A
#
# COMPACT_ATOMS: atom_id res chain seq x y z
N MET A 1 3.55 -21.33 17.47
CA MET A 1 2.45 -20.68 16.71
C MET A 1 2.98 -19.35 16.19
N PRO A 2 2.69 -18.96 14.95
CA PRO A 2 2.93 -17.59 14.52
C PRO A 2 2.05 -16.63 15.35
N PRO A 3 2.44 -15.36 15.51
CA PRO A 3 1.64 -14.40 16.26
C PRO A 3 0.24 -14.25 15.65
N SER A 4 -0.78 -14.12 16.51
CA SER A 4 -2.20 -14.07 16.12
C SER A 4 -2.58 -12.79 15.36
N HIS A 5 -1.74 -11.77 15.41
CA HIS A 5 -1.91 -10.50 14.73
C HIS A 5 -0.60 -10.05 14.09
N PRO A 6 -0.64 -9.47 12.87
CA PRO A 6 0.55 -8.91 12.24
C PRO A 6 1.12 -7.80 13.12
N ARG A 7 2.44 -7.71 13.17
CA ARG A 7 3.10 -6.67 13.97
C ARG A 7 2.96 -5.33 13.22
N PRO A 8 2.87 -4.19 13.93
CA PRO A 8 2.76 -2.88 13.30
C PRO A 8 3.86 -2.62 12.26
N GLU A 9 5.10 -3.02 12.55
CA GLU A 9 6.23 -2.88 11.63
C GLU A 9 6.02 -3.64 10.30
N ASP A 10 5.37 -4.80 10.33
CA ASP A 10 5.09 -5.60 9.12
C ASP A 10 4.05 -4.89 8.23
N LEU A 11 3.11 -4.15 8.84
CA LEU A 11 2.09 -3.36 8.13
C LEU A 11 2.70 -2.09 7.52
N ASP A 12 3.61 -1.44 8.24
CA ASP A 12 4.34 -0.27 7.73
C ASP A 12 5.23 -0.63 6.54
N GLU A 13 5.97 -1.75 6.64
CA GLU A 13 6.80 -2.27 5.55
C GLU A 13 5.95 -2.61 4.31
N LEU A 14 4.79 -3.25 4.51
CA LEU A 14 3.86 -3.56 3.42
C LEU A 14 3.28 -2.28 2.78
N GLY A 15 2.92 -1.27 3.59
CA GLY A 15 2.43 0.01 3.10
C GLY A 15 3.48 0.76 2.26
N ALA A 16 4.73 0.73 2.71
CA ALA A 16 5.87 1.30 1.97
C ALA A 16 6.10 0.55 0.65
N ALA A 17 6.06 -0.79 0.67
CA ALA A 17 6.17 -1.60 -0.54
C ALA A 17 5.04 -1.28 -1.54
N MET A 18 3.81 -1.09 -1.06
CA MET A 18 2.69 -0.77 -1.93
C MET A 18 2.78 0.65 -2.52
N SER A 19 3.30 1.60 -1.75
CA SER A 19 3.62 2.93 -2.27
C SER A 19 4.66 2.86 -3.38
N ALA A 20 5.72 2.06 -3.20
CA ALA A 20 6.76 1.84 -4.20
C ALA A 20 6.21 1.18 -5.48
N VAL A 21 5.29 0.22 -5.36
CA VAL A 21 4.59 -0.37 -6.53
C VAL A 21 3.82 0.71 -7.31
N ALA A 22 3.14 1.62 -6.60
CA ALA A 22 2.40 2.70 -7.27
C ALA A 22 3.30 3.67 -8.03
N GLU A 23 4.45 4.02 -7.44
CA GLU A 23 5.46 4.85 -8.10
C GLU A 23 6.07 4.14 -9.30
N HIS A 24 6.39 2.85 -9.16
CA HIS A 24 6.92 2.05 -10.24
C HIS A 24 5.93 1.90 -11.40
N ALA A 25 4.65 1.67 -11.12
CA ALA A 25 3.62 1.60 -12.15
C ALA A 25 3.51 2.91 -12.95
N ALA A 26 3.63 4.06 -12.29
CA ALA A 26 3.69 5.36 -12.97
C ALA A 26 4.93 5.48 -13.86
N ALA A 27 6.12 5.15 -13.32
CA ALA A 27 7.38 5.23 -14.06
C ALA A 27 7.40 4.30 -15.29
N VAL A 28 6.85 3.09 -15.18
CA VAL A 28 6.73 2.15 -16.32
C VAL A 28 5.79 2.71 -17.38
N GLY A 29 4.70 3.38 -16.99
CA GLY A 29 3.79 4.05 -17.93
C GLY A 29 4.49 5.11 -18.76
N GLU A 30 5.27 5.99 -18.11
CA GLU A 30 6.09 6.99 -18.82
C GLU A 30 7.14 6.33 -19.72
N HIS A 31 7.80 5.28 -19.23
CA HIS A 31 8.79 4.55 -20.02
C HIS A 31 8.19 3.90 -21.28
N LEU A 32 6.95 3.41 -21.23
CA LEU A 32 6.25 2.89 -22.40
C LEU A 32 5.97 3.99 -23.44
N LEU A 33 5.54 5.16 -22.97
CA LEU A 33 5.28 6.32 -23.85
C LEU A 33 6.56 6.81 -24.53
N ASP A 34 7.69 6.81 -23.82
CA ASP A 34 8.99 7.19 -24.36
C ASP A 34 9.49 6.23 -25.47
N HIS A 35 9.00 4.99 -25.48
CA HIS A 35 9.44 3.94 -26.40
C HIS A 35 8.40 3.57 -27.47
N MET A 36 7.38 4.43 -27.69
CA MET A 36 6.41 4.18 -28.77
C MET A 36 7.10 4.13 -30.14
N VAL A 37 6.69 3.17 -30.95
CA VAL A 37 7.25 2.93 -32.28
C VAL A 37 6.22 3.25 -33.38
N THR A 38 6.70 3.76 -34.49
CA THR A 38 5.89 3.92 -35.70
C THR A 38 6.05 2.69 -36.60
N VAL A 39 4.96 1.99 -36.86
CA VAL A 39 4.93 0.74 -37.64
C VAL A 39 4.71 1.00 -39.13
N GLY A 40 4.14 2.15 -39.50
CA GLY A 40 3.99 2.62 -40.88
C GLY A 40 2.72 2.14 -41.61
N ASP A 41 2.10 1.05 -41.17
CA ASP A 41 0.74 0.66 -41.58
C ASP A 41 -0.31 1.23 -40.60
N HIS A 42 -1.38 1.84 -41.12
CA HIS A 42 -2.36 2.53 -40.28
C HIS A 42 -3.14 1.56 -39.38
N THR A 43 -3.53 0.39 -39.88
CA THR A 43 -4.27 -0.60 -39.09
C THR A 43 -3.39 -1.18 -37.99
N ALA A 44 -2.15 -1.54 -38.31
CA ALA A 44 -1.18 -2.02 -37.33
C ALA A 44 -0.84 -0.94 -36.29
N GLN A 45 -0.66 0.32 -36.72
CA GLN A 45 -0.40 1.43 -35.80
C GLN A 45 -1.55 1.61 -34.82
N SER A 46 -2.80 1.66 -35.31
CA SER A 46 -3.97 1.82 -34.44
C SER A 46 -4.13 0.69 -33.43
N ALA A 47 -3.76 -0.55 -33.80
CA ALA A 47 -3.80 -1.69 -32.89
C ALA A 47 -2.71 -1.61 -31.81
N VAL A 48 -1.50 -1.18 -32.18
CA VAL A 48 -0.39 -0.96 -31.24
C VAL A 48 -0.75 0.16 -30.27
N ASP A 49 -1.19 1.31 -30.77
CA ASP A 49 -1.56 2.47 -29.95
C ASP A 49 -2.66 2.09 -28.94
N GLY A 50 -3.72 1.42 -29.40
CA GLY A 50 -4.80 0.98 -28.51
C GLY A 50 -4.36 -0.05 -27.46
N THR A 51 -3.37 -0.89 -27.78
CA THR A 51 -2.80 -1.84 -26.80
C THR A 51 -1.96 -1.10 -25.74
N ILE A 52 -1.18 -0.10 -26.15
CA ILE A 52 -0.38 0.73 -25.25
C ILE A 52 -1.29 1.54 -24.34
N ASP A 53 -2.34 2.15 -24.87
CA ASP A 53 -3.34 2.88 -24.09
C ASP A 53 -3.97 1.99 -23.01
N ALA A 54 -4.41 0.77 -23.38
CA ALA A 54 -4.98 -0.18 -22.43
C ALA A 54 -3.96 -0.63 -21.35
N ALA A 55 -2.68 -0.78 -21.72
CA ALA A 55 -1.62 -1.09 -20.78
C ALA A 55 -1.39 0.06 -19.78
N ILE A 56 -1.37 1.31 -20.26
CA ILE A 56 -1.21 2.50 -19.42
C ILE A 56 -2.39 2.65 -18.45
N ASP A 57 -3.61 2.43 -18.91
CA ASP A 57 -4.79 2.48 -18.04
C ASP A 57 -4.74 1.39 -16.96
N THR A 58 -4.29 0.19 -17.31
CA THR A 58 -4.06 -0.90 -16.33
C THR A 58 -2.99 -0.50 -15.30
N LEU A 59 -1.88 0.10 -15.73
CA LEU A 59 -0.82 0.57 -14.82
C LEU A 59 -1.33 1.68 -13.88
N ARG A 60 -2.19 2.59 -14.38
CA ARG A 60 -2.84 3.62 -13.56
C ARG A 60 -3.76 3.01 -12.51
N GLU A 61 -4.56 2.01 -12.88
CA GLU A 61 -5.42 1.28 -11.96
C GLU A 61 -4.60 0.58 -10.87
N ILE A 62 -3.56 -0.15 -11.24
CA ILE A 62 -2.62 -0.78 -10.30
C ILE A 62 -2.02 0.26 -9.35
N GLY A 63 -1.59 1.41 -9.88
CA GLY A 63 -1.04 2.49 -9.07
C GLY A 63 -2.07 3.09 -8.10
N ALA A 64 -3.32 3.25 -8.52
CA ALA A 64 -4.40 3.73 -7.66
C ALA A 64 -4.71 2.74 -6.53
N SER A 65 -4.94 1.47 -6.86
CA SER A 65 -5.23 0.43 -5.87
C SER A 65 -4.08 0.23 -4.89
N SER A 66 -2.83 0.32 -5.36
CA SER A 66 -1.65 0.21 -4.50
C SER A 66 -1.56 1.37 -3.48
N ARG A 67 -1.88 2.61 -3.89
CA ARG A 67 -1.96 3.75 -2.97
C ARG A 67 -3.11 3.61 -1.98
N GLU A 68 -4.27 3.13 -2.45
CA GLU A 68 -5.42 2.88 -1.58
C GLU A 68 -5.09 1.85 -0.50
N ILE A 69 -4.42 0.75 -0.86
CA ILE A 69 -3.94 -0.26 0.10
C ILE A 69 -2.96 0.37 1.09
N ALA A 70 -1.98 1.14 0.62
CA ALA A 70 -1.00 1.80 1.49
C ALA A 70 -1.67 2.76 2.50
N LEU A 71 -2.65 3.56 2.05
CA LEU A 71 -3.42 4.45 2.90
C LEU A 71 -4.29 3.68 3.91
N GLY A 72 -4.92 2.58 3.47
CA GLY A 72 -5.69 1.69 4.32
C GLY A 72 -4.85 1.07 5.43
N LEU A 73 -3.63 0.63 5.11
CA LEU A 73 -2.68 0.08 6.09
C LEU A 73 -2.20 1.14 7.08
N ALA A 74 -1.87 2.35 6.60
CA ALA A 74 -1.46 3.46 7.47
C ALA A 74 -2.56 3.86 8.48
N ALA A 75 -3.83 3.73 8.10
CA ALA A 75 -4.96 3.97 8.99
C ALA A 75 -5.12 2.90 10.10
N LEU A 76 -4.50 1.72 9.97
CA LEU A 76 -4.57 0.64 10.98
C LEU A 76 -3.52 0.78 12.09
N GLY A 77 -2.42 1.49 11.86
CA GLY A 77 -1.34 1.69 12.84
C GLY A 77 -1.79 2.22 14.22
N PRO A 78 -2.70 3.21 14.29
CA PRO A 78 -3.25 3.69 15.56
C PRO A 78 -4.05 2.64 16.34
N LEU A 79 -4.68 1.69 15.66
CA LEU A 79 -5.52 0.64 16.26
C LEU A 79 -4.67 -0.53 16.79
N ALA A 80 -3.57 -0.86 16.11
CA ALA A 80 -2.64 -1.92 16.53
C ALA A 80 -1.85 -1.55 17.80
N THR A 81 -1.68 -0.25 18.07
CA THR A 81 -0.97 0.26 19.26
C THR A 81 -1.86 0.27 20.53
N GLY A 82 -3.18 0.15 20.38
CA GLY A 82 -4.15 0.30 21.46
C GLY A 82 -4.37 -0.91 22.38
N THR A 83 -3.85 -2.10 22.05
CA THR A 83 -4.17 -3.34 22.78
C THR A 83 -3.17 -3.75 23.86
N THR A 84 -2.00 -3.10 23.99
CA THR A 84 -0.98 -3.47 25.00
C THR A 84 -1.00 -2.65 26.30
N ARG A 85 -1.79 -1.58 26.40
CA ARG A 85 -1.76 -0.69 27.59
C ARG A 85 -2.88 -0.92 28.62
N ALA A 86 -3.87 -1.77 28.33
CA ALA A 86 -5.07 -1.87 29.17
C ALA A 86 -4.93 -2.77 30.42
N GLU A 87 -3.90 -3.62 30.53
CA GLU A 87 -3.83 -4.58 31.65
C GLU A 87 -2.97 -4.15 32.85
N GLU A 88 -2.16 -3.09 32.78
CA GLU A 88 -1.25 -2.69 33.87
C GLU A 88 -1.77 -1.55 34.78
N SER A 89 -3.10 -1.34 34.84
CA SER A 89 -3.68 -0.24 35.65
C SER A 89 -4.75 -0.70 36.64
N VAL A 90 -4.65 -1.91 37.18
CA VAL A 90 -5.42 -2.33 38.36
C VAL A 90 -4.47 -2.63 39.53
N HIS A 91 -3.67 -1.64 39.92
CA HIS A 91 -3.02 -1.66 41.24
C HIS A 91 -3.87 -0.86 42.22
N ALA A 92 -4.74 -1.59 42.93
CA ALA A 92 -5.62 -1.05 43.96
C ALA A 92 -4.84 -0.24 45.02
N PRO A 93 -5.40 0.87 45.54
CA PRO A 93 -4.73 1.66 46.57
C PRO A 93 -4.66 0.85 47.88
N ARG A 94 -3.43 0.58 48.35
CA ARG A 94 -3.20 -0.09 49.65
C ARG A 94 -3.53 0.87 50.78
N VAL A 95 -4.69 0.67 51.42
CA VAL A 95 -5.08 1.37 52.65
C VAL A 95 -4.19 0.89 53.80
N ARG A 96 -3.49 1.81 54.45
CA ARG A 96 -2.62 1.54 55.61
C ARG A 96 -3.48 1.49 56.88
N PRO A 97 -3.42 0.45 57.73
CA PRO A 97 -4.15 0.46 59.00
C PRO A 97 -3.44 1.41 59.98
N LEU A 98 -4.20 2.36 60.52
CA LEU A 98 -3.80 3.19 61.65
C LEU A 98 -3.81 2.33 62.92
N ARG A 99 -2.68 2.30 63.64
CA ARG A 99 -2.59 1.91 65.05
C ARG A 99 -2.15 3.13 65.84
#